data_AF-A0A5R1YKQ1-F1
#
_entry.id   AF-A0A5R1YKQ1-F1
#
_cell.length_a   1.000
_cell.length_b   1.000
_cell.length_c   1.000
_cell.angle_alpha   90.00
_cell.angle_beta   90.00
_cell.angle_gamma   90.00
#
_symmetry.space_group_name_H-M   'P 1'
#
loop_
_entity.id
_entity.type
_entity.pdbx_description
1 polymer ?
#
loop_
_entity_poly.entity_id
_entity_poly.type
_entity_poly.pdbx_seq_one_letter_code
_entity_poly.pdbx_strand_id
1 'polypeptide(L)'
;TWSLQEDHRGETVYDTTTGNQVYISEPGPLPENVTSVSPVGEYQKWDGKAKVWVNDEAAEAAARLREAEETKNRLLQIASEKITPLQDAVDLDIATDDEKAQLDEWKKYRVLVNRVDTLNPDWPEKPSQL
;
A
#
# COMPACT_ATOMS: atom_id res chain seq x y z
N THR A 1 -33.71 42.25 18.17
CA THR A 1 -33.66 42.10 16.71
C THR A 1 -33.21 40.70 16.41
N TRP A 2 -33.93 39.95 15.58
CA TRP A 2 -33.52 38.59 15.19
C TRP A 2 -32.50 38.69 14.05
N SER A 3 -31.35 38.02 14.18
CA SER A 3 -30.38 37.83 13.10
C SER A 3 -30.48 36.39 12.61
N LEU A 4 -30.77 36.22 11.32
CA LEU A 4 -30.70 34.91 10.66
C LEU A 4 -29.22 34.57 10.50
N GLN A 5 -28.73 33.63 11.29
CA GLN A 5 -27.38 33.09 11.19
C GLN A 5 -27.51 31.69 10.58
N GLU A 6 -26.70 31.39 9.57
CA GLU A 6 -26.60 30.03 9.04
C GLU A 6 -26.22 29.08 10.18
N ASP A 7 -26.88 27.93 10.21
CA ASP A 7 -26.75 26.95 11.27
C ASP A 7 -26.66 25.55 10.65
N HIS A 8 -25.42 25.06 10.58
CA HIS A 8 -25.08 23.74 10.03
C HIS A 8 -24.83 22.70 11.13
N ARG A 9 -25.24 22.98 12.37
CA ARG A 9 -25.05 22.04 13.48
C ARG A 9 -25.72 20.71 13.21
N GLY A 10 -25.02 19.61 13.50
CA GLY A 10 -25.50 18.26 13.24
C GLY A 10 -25.13 17.72 11.86
N GLU A 11 -24.60 18.55 10.97
CA GLU A 11 -24.08 18.11 9.68
C GLU A 11 -22.69 17.47 9.83
N THR A 12 -22.46 16.42 9.03
CA THR A 12 -21.12 15.86 8.82
C THR A 12 -20.59 16.38 7.50
N VAL A 13 -19.46 17.06 7.55
CA VAL A 13 -18.72 17.58 6.41
C VAL A 13 -17.35 16.93 6.35
N TYR A 14 -16.57 17.23 5.33
CA TYR A 14 -15.27 16.63 5.08
C TYR A 14 -14.22 17.73 5.00
N ASP A 15 -13.12 17.56 5.72
CA ASP A 15 -11.96 18.43 5.60
C ASP A 15 -11.34 18.27 4.21
N THR A 16 -11.26 19.37 3.45
CA THR A 16 -10.77 19.41 2.07
C THR A 16 -9.26 19.17 1.93
N THR A 17 -8.50 19.23 3.03
CA THR A 17 -7.06 18.96 3.04
C THR A 17 -6.77 17.46 3.26
N THR A 18 -7.56 16.82 4.12
CA THR A 18 -7.30 15.46 4.60
C THR A 18 -8.34 14.43 4.17
N GLY A 19 -9.52 14.87 3.73
CA GLY A 19 -10.68 14.00 3.46
C GLY A 19 -11.39 13.48 4.72
N ASN A 20 -10.94 13.86 5.92
CA ASN A 20 -11.49 13.37 7.17
C ASN A 20 -12.89 13.94 7.42
N GLN A 21 -13.76 13.14 8.05
CA GLN A 21 -15.06 13.62 8.52
C GLN A 21 -14.90 14.62 9.67
N VAL A 22 -15.61 15.73 9.56
CA VAL A 22 -15.70 16.80 10.55
C VAL A 22 -17.18 16.96 10.90
N TYR A 23 -17.50 16.86 12.19
CA TYR A 23 -18.85 17.09 12.69
C TYR A 23 -19.03 18.53 13.13
N ILE A 24 -20.04 19.22 12.60
CA ILE A 24 -20.31 20.62 12.97
C ILE A 24 -21.14 20.66 14.25
N SER A 25 -20.54 21.19 15.31
CA SER A 25 -21.17 21.35 16.62
C SER A 25 -21.49 22.80 17.00
N GLU A 26 -20.88 23.77 16.32
CA GLU A 26 -21.05 25.20 16.59
C GLU A 26 -22.02 25.86 15.59
N PRO A 27 -22.87 26.80 16.04
CA PRO A 27 -23.73 27.56 15.14
C PRO A 27 -22.90 28.57 14.36
N GLY A 28 -23.15 28.68 13.06
CA GLY A 28 -22.41 29.56 12.17
C GLY A 28 -22.18 28.96 10.79
N PRO A 29 -21.49 29.70 9.91
CA PRO A 29 -21.13 29.22 8.58
C PRO A 29 -20.14 28.04 8.68
N LEU A 30 -20.12 27.20 7.65
CA LEU A 30 -19.14 26.12 7.53
C LEU A 30 -17.71 26.70 7.50
N PRO A 31 -16.73 26.02 8.13
CA PRO A 31 -15.32 26.37 8.01
C PRO A 31 -14.85 26.46 6.54
N GLU A 32 -13.89 27.32 6.25
CA GLU A 32 -13.41 27.51 4.86
C GLU A 32 -12.72 26.26 4.28
N ASN A 33 -12.24 25.36 5.14
CA ASN A 33 -11.52 24.14 4.76
C ASN A 33 -12.42 22.90 4.69
N VAL A 34 -13.76 23.02 4.72
CA VAL A 34 -14.66 21.85 4.66
C VAL A 34 -15.56 21.85 3.43
N THR A 35 -16.07 20.66 3.09
CA THR A 35 -17.04 20.42 2.02
C THR A 35 -18.06 19.38 2.45
N SER A 36 -19.32 19.51 2.02
CA SER A 36 -20.35 18.48 2.24
C SER A 36 -20.22 17.31 1.25
N VAL A 37 -19.29 17.39 0.29
CA VAL A 37 -19.02 16.32 -0.68
C VAL A 37 -18.04 15.33 -0.07
N SER A 38 -18.41 14.05 0.02
CA SER A 38 -17.53 13.01 0.55
C SER A 38 -16.48 12.56 -0.49
N PRO A 39 -15.25 12.24 -0.08
CA PRO A 39 -14.35 11.49 -0.94
C PRO A 39 -14.88 10.05 -1.10
N VAL A 40 -14.85 9.52 -2.33
CA VAL A 40 -15.38 8.19 -2.68
C VAL A 40 -14.29 7.14 -2.90
N GLY A 41 -13.02 7.54 -2.99
CA GLY A 41 -11.87 6.67 -3.18
C GLY A 41 -10.81 6.88 -2.10
N GLU A 42 -9.87 5.94 -1.99
CA GLU A 42 -8.81 5.97 -0.97
C GLU A 42 -7.76 7.05 -1.23
N TYR A 43 -7.45 7.31 -2.50
CA TYR A 43 -6.44 8.28 -2.92
C TYR A 43 -7.11 9.47 -3.61
N GLN A 44 -7.77 10.33 -2.83
CA GLN A 44 -8.44 11.52 -3.37
C GLN A 44 -7.83 12.81 -2.84
N LYS A 45 -7.77 13.81 -3.73
CA LYS A 45 -7.39 15.18 -3.42
C LYS A 45 -8.53 16.12 -3.81
N TRP A 46 -8.76 17.15 -3.00
CA TRP A 46 -9.79 18.13 -3.28
C TRP A 46 -9.32 19.10 -4.38
N ASP A 47 -10.09 19.20 -5.46
CA ASP A 47 -9.92 20.28 -6.44
C ASP A 47 -10.78 21.48 -5.99
N GLY A 48 -10.14 22.48 -5.37
CA GLY A 48 -10.83 23.68 -4.89
C GLY A 48 -11.46 24.54 -5.99
N LYS A 49 -11.04 24.41 -7.25
CA LYS A 49 -11.60 25.14 -8.38
C LYS A 49 -12.86 24.46 -8.91
N ALA A 50 -12.83 23.14 -9.04
CA ALA A 50 -13.98 22.35 -9.48
C ALA A 50 -14.94 21.98 -8.32
N LYS A 51 -14.51 22.18 -7.07
CA LYS A 51 -15.21 21.79 -5.84
C LYS A 51 -15.62 20.31 -5.85
N VAL A 52 -14.70 19.45 -6.28
CA VAL A 52 -14.89 18.00 -6.34
C VAL A 52 -13.63 17.29 -5.90
N TRP A 53 -13.80 16.09 -5.37
CA TRP A 53 -12.69 15.18 -5.13
C TRP A 53 -12.23 14.59 -6.46
N VAL A 54 -10.93 14.66 -6.72
CA VAL A 54 -10.30 14.05 -7.89
C VAL A 54 -9.30 13.00 -7.44
N ASN A 55 -9.10 11.97 -8.27
CA ASN A 55 -8.12 10.93 -7.99
C ASN A 55 -6.72 11.53 -7.90
N ASP A 56 -6.00 11.19 -6.85
CA ASP A 56 -4.58 11.50 -6.73
C ASP A 56 -3.76 10.34 -7.30
N GLU A 57 -3.61 10.34 -8.63
CA GLU A 57 -2.86 9.31 -9.35
C GLU A 57 -1.42 9.16 -8.84
N ALA A 58 -0.82 10.24 -8.33
CA ALA A 58 0.54 10.20 -7.78
C ALA A 58 0.55 9.47 -6.43
N ALA A 59 -0.43 9.74 -5.56
CA ALA A 59 -0.58 9.03 -4.30
C ALA A 59 -0.91 7.55 -4.52
N GLU A 60 -1.80 7.24 -5.46
CA GLU A 60 -2.16 5.86 -5.82
C GLU A 60 -0.96 5.09 -6.42
N ALA A 61 -0.20 5.72 -7.34
CA ALA A 61 1.01 5.12 -7.91
C ALA A 61 2.10 4.89 -6.84
N ALA A 62 2.30 5.84 -5.92
CA ALA A 62 3.24 5.70 -4.82
C ALA A 62 2.85 4.57 -3.85
N ALA A 63 1.55 4.40 -3.58
CA ALA A 63 1.04 3.31 -2.77
C ALA A 63 1.30 1.95 -3.44
N ARG A 64 0.95 1.81 -4.72
CA ARG A 64 1.24 0.58 -5.49
C ARG A 64 2.73 0.23 -5.51
N LEU A 65 3.59 1.22 -5.69
CA LEU A 65 5.05 1.00 -5.66
C LEU A 65 5.51 0.51 -4.29
N ARG A 66 5.03 1.11 -3.20
CA ARG A 66 5.37 0.69 -1.84
C ARG A 66 4.94 -0.76 -1.59
N GLU A 67 3.72 -1.13 -1.96
CA GLU A 67 3.22 -2.50 -1.83
C GLU A 67 4.06 -3.51 -2.64
N ALA A 68 4.48 -3.14 -3.85
CA ALA A 68 5.34 -3.97 -4.69
C ALA A 68 6.74 -4.15 -4.07
N GLU A 69 7.32 -3.10 -3.51
CA GLU A 69 8.61 -3.16 -2.79
C GLU A 69 8.51 -4.01 -1.53
N GLU A 70 7.46 -3.87 -0.74
CA GLU A 70 7.20 -4.69 0.44
C GLU A 70 7.03 -6.17 0.06
N THR A 71 6.30 -6.45 -1.02
CA THR A 71 6.15 -7.80 -1.58
C THR A 71 7.51 -8.37 -1.98
N LYS A 72 8.34 -7.61 -2.70
CA LYS A 72 9.69 -8.02 -3.09
C LYS A 72 10.53 -8.40 -1.86
N ASN A 73 10.54 -7.53 -0.86
CA ASN A 73 11.29 -7.76 0.38
C ASN A 73 10.82 -9.02 1.11
N ARG A 74 9.50 -9.22 1.22
CA ARG A 74 8.91 -10.42 1.82
C ARG A 74 9.31 -11.70 1.07
N LEU A 75 9.27 -11.69 -0.26
CA LEU A 75 9.65 -12.85 -1.07
C LEU A 75 11.15 -13.16 -0.96
N LEU A 76 12.01 -12.13 -0.92
CA LEU A 76 13.45 -12.30 -0.70
C LEU A 76 13.76 -12.85 0.70
N GLN A 77 13.01 -12.43 1.70
CA GLN A 77 13.11 -12.96 3.06
C GLN A 77 12.74 -14.44 3.09
N ILE A 78 11.57 -14.82 2.56
CA ILE A 78 11.12 -16.22 2.48
C ILE A 78 12.18 -17.08 1.78
N ALA A 79 12.71 -16.62 0.65
CA ALA A 79 13.74 -17.35 -0.07
C ALA A 79 15.01 -17.53 0.77
N SER A 80 15.43 -16.49 1.50
CA SER A 80 16.60 -16.56 2.37
C SER A 80 16.39 -17.51 3.55
N GLU A 81 15.20 -17.50 4.16
CA GLU A 81 14.82 -18.42 5.24
C GLU A 81 14.84 -19.89 4.81
N LYS A 82 14.50 -20.18 3.55
CA LYS A 82 14.60 -21.53 2.98
C LYS A 82 16.02 -21.91 2.59
N ILE A 83 16.79 -20.97 2.06
CA ILE A 83 18.17 -21.19 1.63
C ILE A 83 19.08 -21.51 2.81
N THR A 84 18.93 -20.84 3.97
CA THR A 84 19.82 -21.00 5.12
C THR A 84 20.01 -22.47 5.55
N PRO A 85 18.95 -23.22 5.94
CA PRO A 85 19.14 -24.61 6.37
C PRO A 85 19.64 -25.53 5.27
N LEU A 86 19.24 -25.30 4.01
CA LEU A 86 19.71 -26.09 2.87
C LEU A 86 21.21 -25.84 2.60
N GLN A 87 21.65 -24.59 2.74
CA GLN A 87 23.07 -24.23 2.63
C GLN A 87 23.87 -24.83 3.79
N ASP A 88 23.36 -24.80 5.02
CA ASP A 88 24.00 -25.43 6.18
C ASP A 88 24.21 -26.94 5.94
N ALA A 89 23.21 -27.64 5.39
CA ALA A 89 23.33 -29.07 5.07
C ALA A 89 24.41 -29.33 4.00
N VAL A 90 24.53 -28.46 2.99
CA VAL A 90 25.57 -28.53 1.97
C VAL A 90 26.95 -28.24 2.55
N ASP A 91 27.07 -27.22 3.39
CA ASP A 91 28.33 -26.80 4.01
C ASP A 91 28.85 -27.85 5.01
N LEU A 92 27.95 -28.60 5.65
CA LEU A 92 28.25 -29.72 6.52
C LEU A 92 28.47 -31.06 5.76
N ASP A 93 28.33 -31.05 4.43
CA ASP A 93 28.41 -32.24 3.56
C ASP A 93 27.44 -33.37 3.96
N ILE A 94 26.27 -33.00 4.50
CA ILE A 94 25.19 -33.92 4.89
C ILE A 94 23.93 -33.77 4.02
N ALA A 95 23.93 -32.83 3.08
CA ALA A 95 22.80 -32.59 2.20
C ALA A 95 22.51 -33.78 1.28
N THR A 96 21.24 -34.16 1.23
CA THR A 96 20.67 -35.06 0.24
C THR A 96 20.68 -34.43 -1.16
N ASP A 97 20.51 -35.26 -2.20
CA ASP A 97 20.40 -34.76 -3.58
C ASP A 97 19.16 -33.86 -3.76
N ASP A 98 18.06 -34.17 -3.07
CA ASP A 98 16.84 -33.36 -3.09
C ASP A 98 17.04 -31.99 -2.42
N GLU A 99 17.78 -31.92 -1.31
CA GLU A 99 18.13 -30.65 -0.66
C GLU A 99 19.04 -29.78 -1.53
N LYS A 100 19.98 -30.40 -2.25
CA LYS A 100 20.83 -29.68 -3.23
C LYS A 100 20.00 -29.12 -4.38
N ALA A 101 19.07 -29.91 -4.92
CA ALA A 101 18.16 -29.44 -5.96
C ALA A 101 17.27 -28.28 -5.47
N GLN A 102 16.69 -28.41 -4.27
CA GLN A 102 15.90 -27.33 -3.65
C GLN A 102 16.74 -26.07 -3.42
N LEU A 103 17.99 -26.21 -2.98
CA LEU A 103 18.89 -25.07 -2.76
C LEU A 103 19.10 -24.27 -4.05
N ASP A 104 19.31 -24.95 -5.16
CA ASP A 104 19.50 -24.32 -6.47
C ASP A 104 18.23 -23.62 -6.96
N GLU A 105 17.06 -24.26 -6.79
CA GLU A 105 15.76 -23.66 -7.13
C GLU A 105 15.48 -22.40 -6.30
N TRP A 106 15.69 -22.45 -4.98
CA TRP A 106 15.50 -21.30 -4.11
C TRP A 106 16.49 -20.16 -4.38
N LYS A 107 17.76 -20.48 -4.68
CA LYS A 107 18.75 -19.48 -5.11
C LYS A 107 18.34 -18.80 -6.41
N LYS A 108 17.90 -19.59 -7.41
CA LYS A 108 17.38 -19.07 -8.68
C LYS A 108 16.16 -18.17 -8.45
N TYR A 109 15.20 -18.64 -7.65
CA TYR A 109 14.02 -17.88 -7.28
C TYR A 109 14.37 -16.53 -6.64
N ARG A 110 15.25 -16.51 -5.62
CA ARG A 110 15.70 -15.28 -4.96
C ARG A 110 16.29 -14.28 -5.95
N VAL A 111 17.09 -14.75 -6.90
CA VAL A 111 17.67 -13.91 -7.96
C VAL A 111 16.60 -13.36 -8.90
N LEU A 112 15.63 -14.19 -9.29
CA LEU A 112 14.51 -13.77 -10.15
C LEU A 112 13.68 -12.68 -9.44
N VAL A 113 13.28 -12.91 -8.19
CA VAL A 113 12.57 -11.92 -7.36
C VAL A 113 13.35 -10.61 -7.27
N ASN A 114 14.67 -10.69 -7.03
CA ASN A 114 15.50 -9.48 -6.93
C ASN A 114 15.53 -8.66 -8.24
N ARG A 115 15.32 -9.30 -9.39
CA ARG A 115 15.30 -8.66 -10.72
C ARG A 115 13.93 -8.13 -11.13
N VAL A 116 12.85 -8.46 -10.41
CA VAL A 116 11.51 -7.96 -10.72
C VAL A 116 11.49 -6.43 -10.65
N ASP A 117 10.91 -5.82 -11.68
CA ASP A 117 10.56 -4.41 -11.75
C ASP A 117 9.30 -4.15 -10.92
N THR A 118 9.42 -3.32 -9.89
CA THR A 118 8.33 -3.02 -8.96
C THR A 118 7.29 -2.04 -9.54
N LEU A 119 7.58 -1.41 -10.68
CA LEU A 119 6.61 -0.57 -11.39
C LEU A 119 5.58 -1.40 -12.17
N ASN A 120 5.96 -2.60 -12.59
CA ASN A 120 5.08 -3.55 -13.28
C ASN A 120 5.49 -4.98 -12.91
N PRO A 121 5.14 -5.43 -11.69
CA PRO A 121 5.69 -6.66 -11.14
C PRO A 121 5.09 -7.90 -11.82
N ASP A 122 5.99 -8.77 -12.30
CA ASP A 122 5.70 -10.14 -12.68
C ASP A 122 6.46 -11.07 -11.72
N TRP A 123 5.76 -11.57 -10.70
CA TRP A 123 6.38 -12.33 -9.62
C TRP A 123 6.66 -13.77 -10.06
N PRO A 124 7.90 -14.28 -9.92
CA PRO A 124 8.18 -15.67 -10.25
C PRO A 124 7.38 -16.61 -9.33
N GLU A 125 7.09 -17.81 -9.83
CA GLU A 125 6.48 -18.87 -9.02
C GLU A 125 7.48 -19.37 -7.98
N LYS A 126 6.97 -19.66 -6.77
CA LYS A 126 7.78 -20.18 -5.68
C LYS A 126 8.17 -21.64 -5.99
N PRO A 127 9.41 -22.06 -5.65
CA PRO A 127 9.79 -23.45 -5.71
C PRO A 127 8.86 -24.34 -4.88
N SER A 128 8.57 -25.53 -5.40
CA SER A 128 7.81 -26.54 -4.67
C SER A 128 8.68 -27.16 -3.57
N GLN A 129 8.08 -27.47 -2.43
CA GLN A 129 8.72 -28.32 -1.44
C GLN A 129 8.38 -29.77 -1.79
N LEU A 130 9.40 -30.60 -2.03
CA LEU A 130 9.26 -32.05 -2.16
C LEU A 130 9.04 -32.71 -0.80
#